data_AF-A0A2M7GFG9-F1
#
_entry.id   AF-A0A2M7GFG9-F1
#
_cell.length_a   1.000
_cell.length_b   1.000
_cell.length_c   1.000
_cell.angle_alpha   90.00
_cell.angle_beta   90.00
_cell.angle_gamma   90.00
#
_symmetry.space_group_name_H-M   'P 1'
#
loop_
_entity.id
_entity.type
_entity.pdbx_description
1 polymer ?
#
loop_
_entity_poly.entity_id
_entity_poly.type
_entity_poly.pdbx_seq_one_letter_code
_entity_poly.pdbx_strand_id
1 'polypeptide(L)'
;MTDLKTPPQPADSGIVLPRRSFLQGAGTLTLSAAAVAVLAGCETAAAGSSAGEADINILNTALGAELEAIAAYQAGAESGLLQKPVLDLAVQFQGHHKEHADVLAKTVRKLGGAPVDAKARYDFPLHTLKSQNDVLAFAAGLEKGAVSAYLGAVPLFKDRALAKAAASILGDEAMHWAVLRNALGQNPVPGAFVS
;
A
#
# COMPACT_ATOMS: atom_id res chain seq x y z
N MET A 1 27.10 -23.59 -47.66
CA MET A 1 27.81 -22.50 -46.98
C MET A 1 27.41 -21.20 -47.65
N THR A 2 26.46 -20.49 -47.06
CA THR A 2 25.97 -19.18 -47.50
C THR A 2 25.97 -18.30 -46.27
N ASP A 3 26.89 -17.35 -46.22
CA ASP A 3 27.05 -16.39 -45.12
C ASP A 3 25.84 -15.45 -45.07
N LEU A 4 25.01 -15.59 -44.02
CA LEU A 4 23.99 -14.61 -43.67
C LEU A 4 24.67 -13.45 -42.95
N LYS A 5 24.88 -12.36 -43.68
CA LYS A 5 25.40 -11.10 -43.16
C LYS A 5 24.33 -10.42 -42.30
N THR A 6 24.58 -10.33 -41.00
CA THR A 6 23.72 -9.63 -40.03
C THR A 6 23.55 -8.15 -40.42
N PRO A 7 22.33 -7.59 -40.44
CA PRO A 7 22.13 -6.16 -40.68
C PRO A 7 22.67 -5.32 -39.51
N PRO A 8 23.16 -4.09 -39.76
CA PRO A 8 23.68 -3.21 -38.73
C PRO A 8 22.57 -2.81 -37.74
N GLN A 9 22.87 -2.89 -36.45
CA GLN A 9 22.02 -2.40 -35.37
C GLN A 9 21.93 -0.86 -35.45
N PRO A 10 20.75 -0.25 -35.24
CA PRO A 10 20.64 1.21 -35.15
C PRO A 10 21.42 1.71 -33.92
N ALA A 11 22.10 2.84 -34.08
CA ALA A 11 22.89 3.48 -33.04
C ALA A 11 22.04 3.76 -31.78
N ASP A 12 22.55 3.33 -30.63
CA ASP A 12 22.00 3.61 -29.30
C ASP A 12 22.09 5.12 -29.02
N SER A 13 21.08 5.87 -29.46
CA SER A 13 20.87 7.25 -29.06
C SER A 13 20.33 7.25 -27.63
N GLY A 14 21.23 7.01 -26.68
CA GLY A 14 20.94 7.06 -25.26
C GLY A 14 20.42 8.45 -24.89
N ILE A 15 19.11 8.59 -24.78
CA ILE A 15 18.50 9.71 -24.06
C ILE A 15 18.84 9.47 -22.58
N VAL A 16 19.92 10.10 -22.12
CA VAL A 16 20.21 10.23 -20.70
C VAL A 16 19.14 11.14 -20.10
N LEU A 17 18.03 10.53 -19.68
CA LEU A 17 17.04 11.23 -18.88
C LEU A 17 17.69 11.59 -17.54
N PRO A 18 17.72 12.87 -17.14
CA PRO A 18 18.19 13.23 -15.81
C PRO A 18 17.30 12.54 -14.79
N ARG A 19 17.92 11.85 -13.82
CA ARG A 19 17.30 11.11 -12.69
C ARG A 19 16.29 11.94 -11.85
N ARG A 20 16.06 13.20 -12.21
CA ARG A 20 15.26 14.19 -11.50
C ARG A 20 13.89 14.45 -12.12
N SER A 21 13.59 13.89 -13.29
CA SER A 21 12.31 14.12 -13.98
C SER A 21 11.18 13.15 -13.61
N PHE A 22 11.41 12.22 -12.67
CA PHE A 22 10.37 11.26 -12.24
C PHE A 22 9.34 11.85 -11.26
N LEU A 23 9.60 13.03 -10.68
CA LEU A 23 8.72 13.64 -9.66
C LEU A 23 7.66 14.61 -10.21
N GLN A 24 7.54 14.77 -11.53
CA GLN A 24 6.59 15.73 -12.11
C GLN A 24 5.33 15.09 -12.74
N GLY A 25 5.15 13.78 -12.59
CA GLY A 25 4.06 13.03 -13.26
C GLY A 25 2.98 12.41 -12.35
N ALA A 26 2.99 12.62 -11.03
CA ALA A 26 2.01 12.03 -10.12
C ALA A 26 1.15 13.11 -9.46
N GLY A 27 0.09 13.52 -10.17
CA GLY A 27 -0.96 14.35 -9.61
C GLY A 27 -1.80 13.58 -8.58
N THR A 28 -1.72 14.02 -7.33
CA THR A 28 -2.86 14.22 -6.42
C THR A 28 -3.74 13.02 -6.06
N LEU A 29 -3.20 12.01 -5.37
CA LEU A 29 -3.93 11.30 -4.31
C LEU A 29 -2.95 10.95 -3.18
N THR A 30 -3.06 11.70 -2.09
CA THR A 30 -2.22 11.62 -0.90
C THR A 30 -2.64 10.43 -0.03
N LEU A 31 -1.98 9.28 -0.18
CA LEU A 31 -1.50 8.65 1.06
C LEU A 31 -0.43 9.60 1.59
N SER A 32 -0.65 10.09 2.80
CA SER A 32 0.21 11.10 3.42
C SER A 32 1.67 10.70 3.27
N ALA A 33 2.47 11.54 2.61
CA ALA A 33 3.91 11.37 2.36
C ALA A 33 4.76 11.20 3.66
N ALA A 34 4.12 11.23 4.83
CA ALA A 34 4.70 10.85 6.11
C ALA A 34 5.13 9.37 6.18
N ALA A 35 4.52 8.45 5.42
CA ALA A 35 4.92 7.04 5.44
C ALA A 35 6.23 6.77 4.67
N VAL A 36 6.55 7.58 3.65
CA VAL A 36 7.76 7.40 2.82
C VAL A 36 8.97 8.11 3.42
N ALA A 37 8.78 9.22 4.14
CA ALA A 37 9.87 10.00 4.71
C ALA A 37 10.51 9.39 5.96
N VAL A 38 9.82 8.51 6.69
CA VAL A 38 10.39 7.83 7.88
C VAL A 38 11.33 6.68 7.51
N LEU A 39 11.23 6.13 6.29
CA LEU A 39 12.01 4.96 5.87
C LEU A 39 13.33 5.29 5.14
N ALA A 40 13.63 6.57 4.89
CA ALA A 40 14.79 6.96 4.09
C ALA A 40 15.77 7.94 4.77
N GLY A 41 15.57 8.34 6.04
CA GLY A 41 16.48 9.33 6.63
C GLY A 41 16.27 9.66 8.11
N CYS A 42 16.78 8.79 8.98
CA CYS A 42 17.35 9.17 10.27
C CYS A 42 18.47 8.18 10.63
N GLU A 43 19.63 8.30 9.97
CA GLU A 43 20.88 7.66 10.40
C GLU A 43 21.60 8.47 11.50
N THR A 44 20.90 9.27 12.29
CA THR A 44 21.51 9.98 13.41
C THR A 44 20.65 9.86 14.67
N ALA A 45 21.23 9.19 15.67
CA ALA A 45 20.79 8.98 17.05
C ALA A 45 19.90 7.74 17.34
N ALA A 46 20.55 6.58 17.50
CA ALA A 46 20.54 5.83 18.76
C ALA A 46 21.41 4.57 18.63
N ALA A 47 22.63 4.62 19.17
CA ALA A 47 23.33 3.41 19.56
C ALA A 47 22.55 2.79 20.74
N GLY A 48 21.68 1.82 20.44
CA GLY A 48 20.89 1.13 21.47
C GLY A 48 19.58 0.49 21.03
N SER A 49 19.10 0.68 19.79
CA SER A 49 17.85 0.06 19.35
C SER A 49 18.04 -1.44 19.12
N SER A 50 17.40 -2.23 19.98
CA SER A 50 17.36 -3.69 19.82
C SER A 50 16.67 -4.06 18.51
N ALA A 51 17.01 -5.21 17.93
CA ALA A 51 16.36 -5.70 16.70
C ALA A 51 14.82 -5.73 16.80
N GLY A 52 14.27 -5.88 18.01
CA GLY A 52 12.82 -5.84 18.25
C GLY A 52 12.20 -4.44 18.14
N GLU A 53 12.93 -3.37 18.44
CA GLU A 53 12.39 -2.00 18.38
C GLU A 53 12.18 -1.54 16.93
N ALA A 54 13.10 -1.87 16.04
CA ALA A 54 12.95 -1.60 14.61
C ALA A 54 11.72 -2.33 14.02
N ASP A 55 11.54 -3.61 14.34
CA ASP A 55 10.40 -4.40 13.89
C ASP A 55 9.08 -3.87 14.50
N ILE A 56 9.06 -3.44 15.76
CA ILE A 56 7.90 -2.77 16.38
C ILE A 56 7.50 -1.51 15.62
N ASN A 57 8.47 -0.68 15.22
CA ASN A 57 8.17 0.56 14.48
C ASN A 57 7.57 0.28 13.09
N ILE A 58 8.05 -0.77 12.41
CA ILE A 58 7.46 -1.21 11.14
C ILE A 58 6.02 -1.70 11.36
N LEU A 59 5.79 -2.55 12.37
CA LEU A 59 4.46 -3.04 12.69
C LEU A 59 3.48 -1.92 13.06
N ASN A 60 3.93 -0.91 13.81
CA ASN A 60 3.09 0.24 14.15
C ASN A 60 2.78 1.13 12.94
N THR A 61 3.72 1.25 11.98
CA THR A 61 3.47 1.93 10.71
C THR A 61 2.40 1.19 9.91
N ALA A 62 2.51 -0.14 9.81
CA ALA A 62 1.52 -0.99 9.15
C ALA A 62 0.15 -0.89 9.85
N LEU A 63 0.11 -0.97 11.19
CA LEU A 63 -1.12 -0.83 11.97
C LEU A 63 -1.82 0.51 11.71
N GLY A 64 -1.06 1.60 11.64
CA GLY A 64 -1.62 2.91 11.29
C GLY A 64 -2.27 2.94 9.91
N ALA A 65 -1.68 2.25 8.92
CA ALA A 65 -2.25 2.11 7.58
C ALA A 65 -3.53 1.25 7.57
N GLU A 66 -3.57 0.14 8.30
CA GLU A 66 -4.78 -0.68 8.43
C GLU A 66 -5.93 0.12 9.06
N LEU A 67 -5.65 0.91 10.11
CA LEU A 67 -6.65 1.75 10.76
C LEU A 67 -7.18 2.85 9.81
N GLU A 68 -6.33 3.39 8.94
CA GLU A 68 -6.72 4.32 7.88
C GLU A 68 -7.60 3.63 6.83
N ALA A 69 -7.26 2.42 6.40
CA ALA A 69 -8.07 1.64 5.47
C ALA A 69 -9.45 1.30 6.06
N ILE A 70 -9.52 0.84 7.32
CA ILE A 70 -10.78 0.57 8.02
C ILE A 70 -11.70 1.80 8.00
N ALA A 71 -11.14 2.98 8.29
CA ALA A 71 -11.87 4.24 8.28
C ALA A 71 -12.34 4.63 6.88
N ALA A 72 -11.49 4.45 5.86
CA ALA A 72 -11.83 4.74 4.47
C ALA A 72 -12.96 3.85 3.95
N TYR A 73 -12.89 2.53 4.22
CA TYR A 73 -13.96 1.60 3.87
C TYR A 73 -15.26 1.89 4.62
N GLN A 74 -15.19 2.29 5.89
CA GLN A 74 -16.39 2.74 6.63
C GLN A 74 -17.03 3.93 5.91
N ALA A 75 -16.24 4.95 5.60
CA ALA A 75 -16.72 6.16 4.94
C ALA A 75 -17.30 5.86 3.54
N GLY A 76 -16.67 4.96 2.78
CA GLY A 76 -17.17 4.50 1.48
C GLY A 76 -18.51 3.75 1.60
N ALA A 77 -18.60 2.83 2.55
CA ALA A 77 -19.82 2.04 2.83
C ALA A 77 -21.00 2.92 3.27
N GLU A 78 -20.74 3.94 4.09
CA GLU A 78 -21.75 4.86 4.62
C GLU A 78 -22.10 6.01 3.67
N SER A 79 -21.38 6.17 2.55
CA SER A 79 -21.59 7.26 1.59
C SER A 79 -22.97 7.25 0.91
N GLY A 80 -23.65 6.10 0.90
CA GLY A 80 -24.89 5.89 0.15
C GLY A 80 -24.70 5.76 -1.38
N LEU A 81 -23.44 5.76 -1.86
CA LEU A 81 -23.13 5.70 -3.30
C LEU A 81 -22.98 4.27 -3.83
N LEU A 82 -22.79 3.27 -2.95
CA LEU A 82 -22.53 1.88 -3.32
C LEU A 82 -23.82 1.08 -3.51
N GLN A 83 -23.94 0.40 -4.64
CA GLN A 83 -24.97 -0.62 -4.83
C GLN A 83 -24.66 -1.86 -3.99
N LYS A 84 -25.69 -2.64 -3.64
CA LYS A 84 -25.60 -3.75 -2.68
C LYS A 84 -24.41 -4.71 -2.92
N PRO A 85 -24.12 -5.21 -4.13
CA PRO A 85 -22.99 -6.10 -4.34
C PRO A 85 -21.63 -5.46 -4.04
N VAL A 86 -21.46 -4.18 -4.36
CA VAL A 86 -20.21 -3.45 -4.10
C VAL A 86 -20.10 -3.05 -2.63
N LEU A 87 -21.23 -2.73 -1.99
CA LEU A 87 -21.28 -2.50 -0.55
C LEU A 87 -20.86 -3.76 0.22
N ASP A 88 -21.35 -4.93 -0.18
CA ASP A 88 -20.99 -6.21 0.46
C ASP A 88 -19.49 -6.50 0.32
N LEU A 89 -18.90 -6.20 -0.85
CA LEU A 89 -17.46 -6.26 -1.06
C LEU A 89 -16.68 -5.29 -0.15
N ALA A 90 -17.13 -4.03 -0.07
CA ALA A 90 -16.49 -3.01 0.77
C ALA A 90 -16.53 -3.41 2.26
N VAL A 91 -17.64 -3.98 2.73
CA VAL A 91 -17.77 -4.47 4.11
C VAL A 91 -16.86 -5.68 4.36
N GLN A 92 -16.72 -6.58 3.38
CA GLN A 92 -15.80 -7.71 3.48
C GLN A 92 -14.34 -7.25 3.62
N PHE A 93 -13.88 -6.36 2.73
CA PHE A 93 -12.51 -5.84 2.76
C PHE A 93 -12.23 -5.06 4.05
N GLN A 94 -13.20 -4.27 4.52
CA GLN A 94 -13.10 -3.67 5.84
C GLN A 94 -12.90 -4.71 6.97
N GLY A 95 -13.57 -5.86 6.85
CA GLY A 95 -13.39 -7.00 7.77
C GLY A 95 -11.96 -7.52 7.76
N HIS A 96 -11.37 -7.71 6.57
CA HIS A 96 -9.98 -8.17 6.45
C HIS A 96 -9.00 -7.17 7.08
N HIS A 97 -9.13 -5.86 6.81
CA HIS A 97 -8.28 -4.85 7.47
C HIS A 97 -8.43 -4.84 9.00
N LYS A 98 -9.63 -5.10 9.53
CA LYS A 98 -9.85 -5.24 10.98
C LYS A 98 -9.08 -6.45 11.54
N GLU A 99 -9.06 -7.57 10.83
CA GLU A 99 -8.27 -8.74 11.21
C GLU A 99 -6.77 -8.46 11.14
N HIS A 100 -6.30 -7.78 10.09
CA HIS A 100 -4.91 -7.34 9.95
C HIS A 100 -4.51 -6.42 11.13
N ALA A 101 -5.29 -5.38 11.40
CA ALA A 101 -5.04 -4.43 12.49
C ALA A 101 -4.98 -5.12 13.86
N ASP A 102 -5.89 -6.06 14.15
CA ASP A 102 -5.91 -6.80 15.41
C ASP A 102 -4.65 -7.66 15.58
N VAL A 103 -4.24 -8.39 14.54
CA VAL A 103 -3.01 -9.20 14.56
C VAL A 103 -1.77 -8.32 14.75
N LEU A 104 -1.68 -7.20 14.05
CA LEU A 104 -0.56 -6.26 14.18
C LEU A 104 -0.49 -5.67 15.60
N ALA A 105 -1.60 -5.19 16.14
CA ALA A 105 -1.67 -4.63 17.48
C ALA A 105 -1.32 -5.66 18.56
N LYS A 106 -1.81 -6.91 18.43
CA LYS A 106 -1.43 -8.02 19.32
C LYS A 106 0.06 -8.33 19.24
N THR A 107 0.64 -8.29 18.05
CA THR A 107 2.06 -8.56 17.83
C THR A 107 2.94 -7.47 18.44
N VAL A 108 2.58 -6.19 18.24
CA VAL A 108 3.28 -5.05 18.88
C VAL A 108 3.28 -5.22 20.41
N ARG A 109 2.12 -5.52 21.02
CA ARG A 109 2.04 -5.79 22.48
C ARG A 109 2.93 -6.95 22.91
N LYS A 110 2.92 -8.06 22.15
CA LYS A 110 3.72 -9.25 22.45
C LYS A 110 5.23 -8.96 22.44
N LEU A 111 5.67 -8.05 21.59
CA LEU A 111 7.07 -7.61 21.50
C LEU A 111 7.43 -6.55 22.55
N GLY A 112 6.49 -6.13 23.40
CA GLY A 112 6.69 -5.13 24.44
C GLY A 112 6.48 -3.68 23.98
N GLY A 113 5.99 -3.47 22.76
CA GLY A 113 5.65 -2.15 22.23
C GLY A 113 4.22 -1.71 22.57
N ALA A 114 3.96 -0.41 22.40
CA ALA A 114 2.61 0.16 22.46
C ALA A 114 2.03 0.26 21.03
N PRO A 115 0.88 -0.38 20.75
CA PRO A 115 0.20 -0.22 19.47
C PRO A 115 -0.27 1.21 19.27
N VAL A 116 -0.17 1.73 18.05
CA VAL A 116 -0.79 3.00 17.68
C VAL A 116 -2.31 2.90 17.68
N ASP A 117 -2.97 3.97 18.12
CA ASP A 117 -4.43 4.10 18.06
C ASP A 117 -4.89 4.68 16.71
N ALA A 118 -6.17 4.46 16.40
CA ALA A 118 -6.80 5.12 15.26
C ALA A 118 -6.75 6.64 15.45
N LYS A 119 -6.54 7.39 14.36
CA LYS A 119 -6.63 8.84 14.42
C LYS A 119 -8.06 9.25 14.76
N ALA A 120 -8.21 10.34 15.52
CA ALA A 120 -9.53 10.91 15.81
C ALA A 120 -10.28 11.35 14.54
N ARG A 121 -9.54 11.68 13.46
CA ARG A 121 -10.08 11.99 12.14
C ARG A 121 -9.10 11.60 11.04
N TYR A 122 -9.67 11.24 9.89
CA TYR A 122 -8.94 11.04 8.64
C TYR A 122 -9.51 12.00 7.59
N ASP A 123 -8.63 12.70 6.88
CA ASP A 123 -9.01 13.72 5.91
C ASP A 123 -9.12 13.11 4.50
N PHE A 124 -10.17 12.31 4.29
CA PHE A 124 -10.46 11.72 2.98
C PHE A 124 -11.18 12.74 2.07
N PRO A 125 -10.94 12.71 0.74
CA PRO A 125 -11.58 13.63 -0.21
C PRO A 125 -13.05 13.24 -0.50
N LEU A 126 -13.85 12.89 0.52
CA LEU A 126 -15.22 12.36 0.34
C LEU A 126 -16.13 13.31 -0.45
N HIS A 127 -15.89 14.61 -0.36
CA HIS A 127 -16.64 15.63 -1.11
C HIS A 127 -16.46 15.51 -2.63
N THR A 128 -15.39 14.87 -3.12
CA THR A 128 -15.15 14.65 -4.55
C THR A 128 -15.81 13.37 -5.08
N LEU A 129 -16.21 12.45 -4.20
CA LEU A 129 -16.82 11.17 -4.59
C LEU A 129 -18.30 11.39 -4.90
N LYS A 130 -18.72 11.16 -6.15
CA LYS A 130 -20.11 11.40 -6.61
C LYS A 130 -20.81 10.15 -7.10
N SER A 131 -20.07 9.05 -7.26
CA SER A 131 -20.58 7.78 -7.80
C SER A 131 -19.90 6.58 -7.14
N GLN A 132 -20.49 5.40 -7.32
CA GLN A 132 -19.87 4.13 -6.95
C GLN A 132 -18.46 3.98 -7.54
N ASN A 133 -18.27 4.39 -8.79
CA ASN A 133 -16.98 4.29 -9.47
C ASN A 133 -15.93 5.19 -8.82
N ASP A 134 -16.31 6.37 -8.33
CA ASP A 134 -15.39 7.26 -7.60
C ASP A 134 -14.96 6.61 -6.28
N VAL A 135 -15.90 5.99 -5.55
CA VAL A 135 -15.60 5.26 -4.30
C VAL A 135 -14.69 4.06 -4.56
N LEU A 136 -14.99 3.26 -5.59
CA LEU A 136 -14.16 2.13 -5.99
C LEU A 136 -12.76 2.56 -6.45
N ALA A 137 -12.65 3.66 -7.20
CA ALA A 137 -11.36 4.19 -7.64
C ALA A 137 -10.54 4.73 -6.47
N PHE A 138 -11.19 5.39 -5.50
CA PHE A 138 -10.56 5.83 -4.27
C PHE A 138 -10.04 4.64 -3.46
N ALA A 139 -10.88 3.62 -3.23
CA ALA A 139 -10.47 2.39 -2.55
C ALA A 139 -9.32 1.68 -3.28
N ALA A 140 -9.40 1.53 -4.61
CA ALA A 140 -8.34 0.91 -5.40
C ALA A 140 -7.00 1.68 -5.32
N GLY A 141 -7.05 3.00 -5.13
CA GLY A 141 -5.88 3.82 -4.86
C GLY A 141 -5.26 3.53 -3.49
N LEU A 142 -6.08 3.35 -2.46
CA LEU A 142 -5.63 2.95 -1.12
C LEU A 142 -4.98 1.57 -1.15
N GLU A 143 -5.62 0.57 -1.77
CA GLU A 143 -5.07 -0.79 -1.86
C GLU A 143 -3.73 -0.82 -2.58
N LYS A 144 -3.63 -0.09 -3.70
CA LYS A 144 -2.36 0.04 -4.41
C LYS A 144 -1.27 0.62 -3.50
N GLY A 145 -1.62 1.64 -2.71
CA GLY A 145 -0.71 2.23 -1.74
C GLY A 145 -0.29 1.27 -0.63
N ALA A 146 -1.22 0.47 -0.11
CA ALA A 146 -0.96 -0.56 0.89
C ALA A 146 -0.01 -1.64 0.33
N VAL A 147 -0.24 -2.09 -0.91
CA VAL A 147 0.65 -3.00 -1.63
C VAL A 147 2.07 -2.45 -1.72
N SER A 148 2.25 -1.19 -2.15
CA SER A 148 3.58 -0.56 -2.22
C SER A 148 4.23 -0.47 -0.82
N ALA A 149 3.45 -0.11 0.20
CA ALA A 149 3.93 0.03 1.57
C ALA A 149 4.42 -1.30 2.15
N TYR A 150 3.62 -2.36 2.05
CA TYR A 150 4.02 -3.69 2.52
C TYR A 150 5.19 -4.26 1.72
N LEU A 151 5.21 -4.08 0.39
CA LEU A 151 6.35 -4.51 -0.44
C LEU A 151 7.65 -3.85 0.03
N GLY A 152 7.61 -2.56 0.36
CA GLY A 152 8.76 -1.83 0.92
C GLY A 152 9.12 -2.23 2.35
N ALA A 153 8.15 -2.61 3.17
CA ALA A 153 8.34 -2.96 4.58
C ALA A 153 8.87 -4.40 4.80
N VAL A 154 8.38 -5.37 4.02
CA VAL A 154 8.77 -6.80 4.12
C VAL A 154 10.29 -7.03 4.23
N PRO A 155 11.16 -6.44 3.38
CA PRO A 155 12.60 -6.67 3.47
C PRO A 155 13.27 -6.02 4.70
N LEU A 156 12.60 -5.08 5.37
CA LEU A 156 13.15 -4.34 6.51
C LEU A 156 13.08 -5.12 7.82
N PHE A 157 12.13 -6.05 7.93
CA PHE A 157 11.96 -6.91 9.11
C PHE A 157 13.21 -7.72 9.39
N LYS A 158 13.68 -7.68 10.65
CA LYS A 158 14.77 -8.55 11.12
C LYS A 158 14.24 -9.95 11.40
N ASP A 159 13.10 -10.04 12.08
CA ASP A 159 12.40 -11.30 12.30
C ASP A 159 11.75 -11.81 10.99
N ARG A 160 12.16 -13.01 10.56
CA ARG A 160 11.68 -13.64 9.32
C ARG A 160 10.24 -14.13 9.42
N ALA A 161 9.76 -14.48 10.62
CA ALA A 161 8.36 -14.83 10.84
C ALA A 161 7.47 -13.58 10.70
N LEU A 162 7.92 -12.42 11.21
CA LEU A 162 7.22 -11.15 10.98
C LEU A 162 7.23 -10.76 9.51
N ALA A 163 8.37 -10.89 8.83
CA ALA A 163 8.46 -10.65 7.39
C ALA A 163 7.47 -11.51 6.60
N LYS A 164 7.35 -12.80 6.95
CA LYS A 164 6.39 -13.73 6.31
C LYS A 164 4.94 -13.33 6.58
N ALA A 165 4.62 -12.90 7.81
CA ALA A 165 3.28 -12.42 8.15
C ALA A 165 2.93 -11.16 7.36
N ALA A 166 3.83 -10.18 7.30
CA ALA A 166 3.65 -8.96 6.50
C ALA A 166 3.51 -9.27 4.99
N ALA A 167 4.26 -10.24 4.48
CA ALA A 167 4.12 -10.69 3.09
C ALA A 167 2.78 -11.41 2.81
N SER A 168 2.17 -12.02 3.82
CA SER A 168 0.82 -12.57 3.70
C SER A 168 -0.21 -11.47 3.56
N ILE A 169 -0.08 -10.39 4.35
CA ILE A 169 -0.96 -9.21 4.24
C ILE A 169 -0.79 -8.56 2.86
N LEU A 170 0.46 -8.33 2.42
CA LEU A 170 0.77 -7.85 1.06
C LEU A 170 0.00 -8.61 -0.04
N GLY A 171 -0.07 -9.94 0.08
CA GLY A 171 -0.81 -10.77 -0.87
C GLY A 171 -2.31 -10.50 -0.86
N ASP A 172 -2.90 -10.27 0.32
CA ASP A 172 -4.32 -9.92 0.46
C ASP A 172 -4.63 -8.52 -0.09
N GLU A 173 -3.82 -7.51 0.24
CA GLU A 173 -3.98 -6.15 -0.29
C GLU A 173 -3.90 -6.13 -1.83
N ALA A 174 -3.02 -6.97 -2.40
CA ALA A 174 -2.93 -7.12 -3.85
C ALA A 174 -4.19 -7.77 -4.46
N MET A 175 -4.82 -8.72 -3.74
CA MET A 175 -6.09 -9.31 -4.15
C MET A 175 -7.24 -8.29 -4.07
N HIS A 176 -7.32 -7.49 -2.99
CA HIS A 176 -8.32 -6.41 -2.89
C HIS A 176 -8.17 -5.44 -4.06
N TRP A 177 -6.94 -5.00 -4.34
CA TRP A 177 -6.66 -4.12 -5.47
C TRP A 177 -7.13 -4.72 -6.79
N ALA A 178 -6.80 -5.99 -7.07
CA ALA A 178 -7.21 -6.67 -8.29
C ALA A 178 -8.74 -6.77 -8.41
N VAL A 179 -9.44 -7.10 -7.33
CA VAL A 179 -10.90 -7.20 -7.31
C VAL A 179 -11.56 -5.83 -7.53
N LEU A 180 -11.05 -4.75 -6.93
CA LEU A 180 -11.58 -3.40 -7.15
C LEU A 180 -11.37 -2.94 -8.59
N ARG A 181 -10.21 -3.24 -9.18
CA ARG A 181 -9.95 -2.98 -10.61
C ARG A 181 -10.94 -3.74 -11.49
N ASN A 182 -11.22 -5.00 -11.17
CA ASN A 182 -12.23 -5.79 -11.88
C ASN A 182 -13.62 -5.15 -11.76
N ALA A 183 -14.02 -4.72 -10.55
CA ALA A 183 -15.29 -4.04 -10.31
C ALA A 183 -15.43 -2.71 -11.09
N LEU A 184 -14.30 -2.03 -11.36
CA LEU A 184 -14.21 -0.84 -12.21
C LEU A 184 -14.18 -1.14 -13.72
N GLY A 185 -14.23 -2.42 -14.13
CA GLY A 185 -14.08 -2.82 -15.54
C GLY A 185 -12.66 -2.61 -16.10
N GLN A 186 -11.66 -2.52 -15.23
CA GLN A 186 -10.25 -2.38 -15.60
C GLN A 186 -9.55 -3.74 -15.64
N ASN A 187 -8.36 -3.83 -16.25
CA ASN A 187 -7.51 -5.02 -16.14
C ASN A 187 -7.13 -5.27 -14.67
N PRO A 188 -7.55 -6.40 -14.05
CA PRO A 188 -7.30 -6.70 -12.63
C PRO A 188 -5.82 -6.91 -12.28
N VAL A 189 -5.04 -7.43 -13.23
CA VAL A 189 -3.60 -7.69 -13.07
C VAL A 189 -2.85 -6.92 -14.15
N PRO A 190 -2.67 -5.60 -13.99
CA PRO A 190 -2.17 -4.73 -15.05
C PRO A 190 -0.67 -4.90 -15.35
N GLY A 191 0.07 -5.63 -14.52
CA GLY A 191 1.49 -5.88 -14.68
C GLY A 191 1.95 -7.13 -13.93
N ALA A 192 3.14 -7.62 -14.27
CA ALA A 192 3.75 -8.80 -13.65
C ALA A 192 4.35 -8.52 -12.27
N PHE A 193 4.58 -7.26 -11.94
CA PHE A 193 5.16 -6.82 -10.67
C PHE A 193 4.28 -5.72 -10.07
N VAL A 194 4.18 -5.73 -8.75
CA VAL A 194 3.64 -4.62 -7.97
C VAL A 194 4.77 -3.69 -7.54
N SER A 195 4.48 -2.41 -7.35
CA SER A 195 5.45 -1.35 -7.05
C SER A 195 4.86 -0.35 -6.08
#